data_AF-A0A952U892-F1
#
_entry.id   AF-A0A952U892-F1
#
_cell.length_a   1.000
_cell.length_b   1.000
_cell.length_c   1.000
_cell.angle_alpha   90.00
_cell.angle_beta   90.00
_cell.angle_gamma   90.00
#
_symmetry.space_group_name_H-M   'P 1'
#
loop_
_entity.id
_entity.type
_entity.pdbx_description
1 polymer ?
#
loop_
_entity_poly.entity_id
_entity_poly.type
_entity_poly.pdbx_seq_one_letter_code
_entity_poly.pdbx_strand_id
1 'polypeptide(L)' 'MSKVFIVENPNKADFKAYVVDLASKADERVFVVEFERQADKKIFLVDDPHRADKKVYFVDFPSQADAPKPKP' A
#
# COMPACT_ATOMS: atom_id res chain seq x y z
N MET A 1 -11.33 -2.33 8.94
CA MET A 1 -10.76 -1.04 8.46
C MET A 1 -9.28 -1.10 8.76
N SER A 2 -8.42 -0.70 7.82
CA SER A 2 -6.97 -0.79 7.98
C SER A 2 -6.34 0.59 7.91
N LYS A 3 -5.48 0.93 8.87
CA LYS A 3 -4.74 2.20 8.94
C LYS A 3 -3.35 2.00 8.36
N VAL A 4 -2.97 2.86 7.43
CA VAL A 4 -1.69 2.82 6.73
C VAL A 4 -0.94 4.11 7.00
N PHE A 5 0.33 3.99 7.37
CA PHE A 5 1.26 5.11 7.47
C PHE A 5 2.27 5.04 6.33
N ILE A 6 2.48 6.15 5.64
CA ILE A 6 3.50 6.23 4.59
C ILE A 6 4.80 6.65 5.26
N VAL A 7 5.84 5.83 5.13
CA VAL A 7 7.17 6.14 5.64
C VAL A 7 8.03 6.73 4.52
N GLU A 8 8.99 7.59 4.87
CA GLU A 8 9.98 8.14 3.95
C GLU A 8 11.32 7.39 3.97
N ASN A 9 11.47 6.39 4.86
CA ASN A 9 12.68 5.57 4.93
C ASN A 9 12.31 4.10 4.71
N PRO A 10 12.92 3.42 3.72
CA PRO A 10 12.60 2.04 3.39
C PRO A 10 12.85 1.07 4.56
N ASN A 11 13.78 1.38 5.45
CA ASN A 11 14.11 0.53 6.61
C ASN A 11 13.03 0.57 7.70
N LYS A 12 12.09 1.51 7.64
CA LYS A 12 10.98 1.65 8.59
C LYS A 12 9.66 1.06 8.06
N ALA A 13 9.68 0.52 6.84
CA ALA A 13 8.49 0.01 6.17
C ALA A 13 8.28 -1.47 6.49
N ASP A 14 7.01 -1.88 6.54
CA ASP A 14 6.64 -3.31 6.59
C ASP A 14 6.68 -3.95 5.20
N PHE A 15 6.47 -3.13 4.16
CA PHE A 15 6.64 -3.52 2.77
C PHE A 15 6.87 -2.30 1.86
N LYS A 16 7.49 -2.55 0.71
CA LYS A 16 7.75 -1.58 -0.36
C LYS A 16 6.80 -1.80 -1.53
N ALA A 17 6.21 -0.72 -2.02
CA ALA A 17 5.27 -0.74 -3.13
C ALA A 17 5.73 0.17 -4.26
N TYR A 18 5.55 -0.28 -5.50
CA TYR A 18 5.70 0.56 -6.70
C TYR A 18 4.31 0.83 -7.28
N VAL A 19 3.99 2.09 -7.57
CA VAL A 19 2.71 2.47 -8.16
C VAL A 19 2.84 2.51 -9.68
N VAL A 20 1.90 1.87 -10.37
CA VAL A 20 1.81 1.88 -11.84
C VAL A 20 0.48 2.45 -12.29
N ASP A 21 0.49 3.16 -13.42
CA ASP A 21 -0.73 3.75 -13.99
C ASP A 21 -1.63 2.70 -14.64
N LEU A 22 -1.05 1.60 -15.14
CA LEU A 22 -1.77 0.56 -15.89
C LEU A 22 -1.98 -0.68 -15.02
N ALA A 23 -3.23 -1.07 -14.83
CA ALA A 23 -3.63 -2.25 -14.05
C ALA A 23 -3.09 -3.60 -14.60
N SER A 24 -2.62 -3.63 -15.86
CA SER A 24 -1.96 -4.80 -16.46
C SER A 24 -0.52 -4.98 -16.01
N LYS A 25 0.11 -3.93 -15.46
CA LYS A 25 1.49 -3.95 -14.93
C LYS A 25 1.55 -4.15 -13.42
N ALA A 26 0.41 -4.17 -12.74
CA ALA A 26 0.33 -4.28 -11.29
C ALA A 26 0.21 -5.75 -10.86
N ASP A 27 1.02 -6.15 -9.88
CA ASP A 27 0.88 -7.45 -9.22
C ASP A 27 -0.37 -7.50 -8.33
N GLU A 28 -0.70 -6.40 -7.66
CA GLU A 28 -1.94 -6.21 -6.89
C GLU A 28 -2.70 -4.99 -7.40
N ARG A 29 -3.97 -5.17 -7.78
CA ARG A 29 -4.82 -4.09 -8.30
C ARG A 29 -5.53 -3.39 -7.14
N VAL A 30 -5.20 -2.12 -6.93
CA VAL A 30 -5.86 -1.25 -5.96
C VAL A 30 -6.62 -0.17 -6.72
N PHE A 31 -7.91 -0.04 -6.45
CA PHE A 31 -8.76 0.98 -7.05
C PHE A 31 -9.26 1.94 -5.98
N VAL A 32 -9.18 3.23 -6.25
CA VAL A 32 -9.81 4.26 -5.42
C VAL A 32 -11.26 4.38 -5.88
N VAL A 33 -12.19 4.12 -4.96
CA VAL A 33 -13.64 4.22 -5.21
C VAL A 33 -14.21 5.41 -4.48
N GLU A 34 -15.26 6.02 -5.05
CA GLU A 34 -15.94 7.18 -4.46
C GLU A 34 -16.79 6.79 -3.24
N PHE A 35 -17.43 5.62 -3.29
CA PHE A 35 -18.32 5.18 -2.22
C PHE A 35 -17.72 4.04 -1.41
N GLU A 36 -17.77 4.19 -0.09
CA GLU A 36 -17.31 3.20 0.89
C GLU A 36 -17.90 1.79 0.68
N ARG A 37 -19.14 1.70 0.19
CA ARG A 37 -19.82 0.43 -0.13
C ARG A 37 -19.23 -0.34 -1.32
N GLN A 38 -18.45 0.32 -2.17
CA GLN A 38 -17.78 -0.29 -3.32
C GLN A 38 -16.39 -0.83 -2.96
N ALA A 39 -15.88 -0.49 -1.77
CA ALA A 39 -14.55 -0.88 -1.33
C ALA A 39 -14.58 -2.26 -0.66
N ASP A 40 -13.81 -3.20 -1.19
CA ASP A 40 -13.54 -4.48 -0.51
C ASP A 40 -12.80 -4.26 0.82
N LYS A 41 -11.94 -3.23 0.87
CA LYS A 41 -11.18 -2.83 2.04
C LYS A 41 -11.16 -1.32 2.18
N LYS A 42 -11.41 -0.84 3.39
CA LYS A 42 -11.32 0.57 3.76
C LYS A 42 -9.94 0.85 4.33
N ILE A 43 -9.17 1.68 3.62
CA ILE A 43 -7.81 2.08 4.00
C ILE A 43 -7.85 3.54 4.47
N PHE A 44 -7.30 3.81 5.64
CA PHE A 44 -7.15 5.17 6.19
C PHE A 44 -5.69 5.53 6.27
N LEU A 45 -5.31 6.67 5.69
CA LEU A 45 -3.98 7.22 5.87
C LEU A 45 -3.90 7.92 7.23
N VAL A 46 -2.89 7.55 8.02
CA VAL A 46 -2.58 8.19 9.30
C VAL A 46 -1.26 8.95 9.20
N ASP A 47 -1.07 9.87 10.13
CA ASP A 47 0.09 10.75 10.27
C ASP A 47 1.08 10.29 11.36
N ASP A 48 0.70 9.32 12.19
CA ASP A 48 1.54 8.77 13.26
C ASP A 48 1.80 7.26 13.04
N PRO A 49 3.07 6.82 12.99
CA PRO A 49 3.41 5.42 12.80
C PRO A 49 2.91 4.49 13.92
N HIS A 50 2.63 4.99 15.12
CA HIS A 50 2.09 4.19 16.24
C HIS A 50 0.58 3.93 16.10
N ARG A 51 -0.09 4.67 15.22
CA ARG A 51 -1.53 4.52 14.95
C ARG A 51 -1.82 3.66 13.73
N ALA A 52 -0.79 3.18 13.05
CA ALA A 52 -0.90 2.43 11.81
C ALA A 52 -0.88 0.93 12.04
N ASP A 53 -1.70 0.20 11.28
CA ASP A 53 -1.64 -1.26 11.22
C ASP A 53 -0.49 -1.71 10.30
N LYS A 54 -0.15 -0.89 9.30
CA LYS A 54 0.93 -1.15 8.35
C LYS A 54 1.66 0.13 7.94
N LYS A 55 2.96 0.00 7.68
CA LYS A 55 3.84 1.05 7.16
C LYS A 55 4.27 0.71 5.73
N VAL A 56 4.03 1.63 4.81
CA VAL A 56 4.32 1.46 3.38
C VAL A 56 5.38 2.46 2.95
N TYR A 57 6.37 1.99 2.21
CA TYR A 57 7.32 2.85 1.50
C TYR A 57 7.07 2.74 0.01
N PHE A 58 6.87 3.87 -0.67
CA PHE A 58 6.76 3.89 -2.12
C PHE A 58 8.15 4.01 -2.75
N VAL A 59 8.49 3.07 -3.62
CA VAL A 59 9.77 3.06 -4.36
C VAL A 59 9.58 3.68 -5.75
N ASP A 60 10.69 4.06 -6.38
CA ASP A 60 10.68 4.66 -7.72
C ASP A 60 10.81 3.62 -8.85
N PHE A 61 11.23 2.40 -8.53
CA PHE A 61 11.47 1.35 -9.52
C PHE A 61 10.82 0.02 -9.13
N PRO A 62 10.25 -0.73 -10.10
CA PRO A 62 9.61 -2.03 -9.83
C PRO A 62 10.54 -3.04 -9.14
N SER A 63 11.83 -3.04 -9.48
CA SER A 63 12.83 -3.95 -8.93
C SER A 63 13.12 -3.74 -7.43
N GLN A 64 12.65 -2.62 -6.86
CA GLN A 64 12.80 -2.29 -5.44
C GLN A 64 11.54 -2.61 -4.62
N ALA A 65 10.43 -2.96 -5.27
CA ALA A 65 9.20 -3.33 -4.61
C ALA A 65 9.28 -4.76 -4.06
N ASP A 66 8.55 -5.02 -3.00
CA ASP A 66 8.44 -6.38 -2.48
C ASP A 66 7.44 -7.18 -3.32
N ALA A 67 7.71 -8.47 -3.51
CA ALA A 67 6.75 -9.37 -4.13
C ALA A 67 5.46 -9.46 -3.28
N PRO A 68 4.27 -9.59 -3.89
CA PRO A 68 3.04 -9.77 -3.15
C PRO A 68 3.15 -11.02 -2.28
N LYS A 69 2.91 -10.88 -0.97
CA LYS A 69 2.87 -12.02 -0.08
C LYS A 69 1.65 -12.89 -0.44
N PRO A 70 1.81 -14.22 -0.55
CA PRO A 70 0.66 -15.09 -0.77
C PRO A 70 -0.35 -14.88 0.35
N LYS A 71 -1.62 -14.71 -0.03
CA LYS A 71 -2.72 -14.68 0.92
C LYS A 71 -2.90 -16.12 1.43
N PRO A 72 -2.96 -16.36 2.75
CA PRO A 72 -3.29 -17.69 3.27
C PRO A 72 -4.70 -18.11 2.83
#